data_AF-A0A022PVD1-F1
#
_entry.id   AF-A0A022PVD1-F1
#
_cell.length_a   1.000
_cell.length_b   1.000
_cell.length_c   1.000
_cell.angle_alpha   90.00
_cell.angle_beta   90.00
_cell.angle_gamma   90.00
#
_symmetry.space_group_name_H-M   'P 1'
#
loop_
_entity.id
_entity.type
_entity.pdbx_description
1 polymer ?
#
loop_
_entity_poly.entity_id
_entity_poly.type
_entity_poly.pdbx_seq_one_letter_code
_entity_poly.pdbx_strand_id
1 'polypeptide(L)'
;MTAKFYSRVSTWALTNSHFPYINAVYRPHIQFIYSLTLLPSNIHYLLTFLYPSSSGKMSEENNEVSPQMRAPRLNERILSSLSRRSVAAHPWHDLEIGPGAPQIINVVIEIPKGSKVKYELDKKTGLIKVDRILYSSVVYPHNYGFIPRTLCEDNDPMDVLVLMQEPVVPGCFLRARAIGLMPMIDQGEKDDKIIAVCADDPEYRHYTDISQLAPHRLTEIRRFFEDYKKNENKEVAVDEFLPSGTAVDAIQYSMDLYAEYILHTLRK
;
A
#
# COMPACT_ATOMS: atom_id res chain seq x y z
N MET A 1 38.15 -29.62 -33.42
CA MET A 1 38.36 -28.69 -32.29
C MET A 1 37.40 -29.10 -31.19
N THR A 2 37.89 -29.84 -30.21
CA THR A 2 37.09 -30.52 -29.19
C THR A 2 37.72 -30.16 -27.84
N ALA A 3 37.06 -29.30 -27.06
CA ALA A 3 37.56 -28.89 -25.76
C ALA A 3 37.04 -29.87 -24.68
N LYS A 4 37.98 -30.56 -24.03
CA LYS A 4 37.77 -31.43 -22.87
C LYS A 4 37.62 -30.55 -21.62
N PHE A 5 36.53 -30.70 -20.88
CA PHE A 5 36.41 -30.21 -19.50
C PHE A 5 37.09 -31.22 -18.57
N TYR A 6 38.13 -30.77 -17.84
CA TYR A 6 38.76 -31.54 -16.76
C TYR A 6 38.20 -31.09 -15.41
N SER A 7 37.79 -32.05 -14.61
CA SER A 7 37.49 -31.90 -13.20
C SER A 7 38.78 -31.76 -12.39
N ARG A 8 38.78 -30.93 -11.34
CA ARG A 8 39.60 -31.18 -10.15
C ARG A 8 39.09 -30.43 -8.92
N VAL A 9 38.84 -31.23 -7.89
CA VAL A 9 38.62 -30.85 -6.50
C VAL A 9 39.97 -30.51 -5.86
N SER A 10 40.01 -29.47 -5.04
CA SER A 10 41.07 -29.31 -4.02
C SER A 10 40.65 -28.35 -2.92
N THR A 11 40.40 -28.95 -1.75
CA THR A 11 40.31 -28.38 -0.40
C THR A 11 41.63 -27.73 0.01
N TRP A 12 41.66 -26.55 0.64
CA TRP A 12 42.71 -26.13 1.60
C TRP A 12 42.19 -25.03 2.55
N ALA A 13 42.62 -25.12 3.81
CA ALA A 13 42.18 -24.35 4.95
C ALA A 13 43.00 -23.06 5.22
N LEU A 14 42.32 -22.12 5.87
CA LEU A 14 42.71 -20.91 6.64
C LEU A 14 44.19 -20.60 6.89
N THR A 15 44.55 -19.30 6.83
CA THR A 15 45.25 -18.57 7.92
C THR A 15 45.25 -17.03 7.71
N ASN A 16 45.48 -16.33 8.82
CA ASN A 16 45.14 -14.96 9.24
C ASN A 16 45.67 -13.74 8.44
N SER A 17 44.98 -12.62 8.70
CA SER A 17 45.14 -11.23 8.25
C SER A 17 46.07 -10.34 9.13
N HIS A 18 46.50 -9.19 8.59
CA HIS A 18 47.17 -8.07 9.28
C HIS A 18 46.77 -6.68 8.69
N PHE A 19 46.14 -5.81 9.53
CA PHE A 19 46.33 -4.34 9.78
C PHE A 19 46.22 -3.27 8.63
N PRO A 20 46.12 -1.91 8.85
CA PRO A 20 45.21 -1.06 9.69
C PRO A 20 44.84 0.38 9.14
N TYR A 21 43.96 1.14 9.86
CA TYR A 21 44.01 2.59 10.26
C TYR A 21 42.66 3.38 10.31
N ILE A 22 42.22 3.68 11.55
CA ILE A 22 41.74 4.93 12.21
C ILE A 22 40.74 5.93 11.55
N ASN A 23 39.58 6.13 12.20
CA ASN A 23 39.22 7.40 12.86
C ASN A 23 38.04 7.22 13.85
N ALA A 24 38.20 7.75 15.07
CA ALA A 24 37.23 7.66 16.16
C ALA A 24 36.67 9.03 16.53
N VAL A 25 35.35 9.14 16.67
CA VAL A 25 34.65 10.21 17.42
C VAL A 25 33.54 9.56 18.26
N TYR A 26 33.28 10.12 19.44
CA TYR A 26 32.86 9.45 20.68
C TYR A 26 31.36 9.65 21.03
N ARG A 27 30.77 8.66 21.73
CA ARG A 27 29.50 8.59 22.54
C ARG A 27 28.15 8.21 21.87
N PRO A 28 27.19 7.58 22.61
CA PRO A 28 27.27 6.26 23.27
C PRO A 28 26.11 5.30 22.88
N HIS A 29 26.44 4.00 22.84
CA HIS A 29 25.61 2.79 23.08
C HIS A 29 24.15 2.78 22.55
N ILE A 30 23.78 1.94 21.57
CA ILE A 30 23.61 0.48 21.70
C ILE A 30 23.91 -0.19 20.34
N GLN A 31 24.86 -1.15 20.31
CA GLN A 31 25.04 -2.06 19.17
C GLN A 31 24.36 -3.39 19.49
N PHE A 32 23.40 -3.81 18.66
CA PHE A 32 22.84 -5.16 18.69
C PHE A 32 23.76 -6.09 17.90
N ILE A 33 24.35 -7.10 18.56
CA ILE A 33 25.07 -8.19 17.91
C ILE A 33 24.06 -9.32 17.68
N TYR A 34 23.77 -9.64 16.43
CA TYR A 34 23.04 -10.85 16.06
C TYR A 34 24.03 -11.98 15.76
N SER A 35 23.97 -13.07 16.52
CA SER A 35 24.63 -14.34 16.17
C SER A 35 23.55 -15.33 15.75
N LEU A 36 23.61 -15.77 14.49
CA LEU A 36 22.69 -16.75 13.92
C LEU A 36 23.38 -18.13 13.97
N THR A 37 23.06 -18.93 14.99
CA THR A 37 23.41 -20.35 15.01
C THR A 37 22.21 -21.18 14.59
N LEU A 38 22.31 -21.79 13.41
CA LEU A 38 21.36 -22.79 12.91
C LEU A 38 21.68 -24.16 13.53
N LEU A 39 20.76 -24.72 14.32
CA LEU A 39 20.67 -26.17 14.59
C LEU A 39 19.19 -26.60 14.71
N PRO A 40 18.89 -27.88 14.46
CA PRO A 40 17.69 -28.28 13.74
C PRO A 40 16.47 -28.56 14.63
N SER A 41 15.31 -28.28 14.03
CA SER A 41 13.98 -28.86 14.29
C SER A 41 13.42 -28.80 15.72
N ASN A 42 12.36 -28.01 15.83
CA ASN A 42 11.39 -27.85 16.92
C ASN A 42 11.89 -27.07 18.14
N ILE A 43 11.36 -25.85 18.31
CA ILE A 43 10.62 -25.36 19.50
C ILE A 43 10.48 -23.82 19.45
N HIS A 44 9.33 -23.36 19.98
CA HIS A 44 8.98 -22.00 20.36
C HIS A 44 10.14 -21.03 20.67
N TYR A 45 10.06 -19.83 20.09
CA TYR A 45 10.93 -18.71 20.45
C TYR A 45 10.62 -18.19 21.85
N LEU A 46 11.51 -18.44 22.81
CA LEU A 46 11.53 -17.77 24.10
C LEU A 46 12.65 -16.71 24.05
N LEU A 47 12.28 -15.42 24.01
CA LEU A 47 13.24 -14.32 24.17
C LEU A 47 13.59 -14.19 25.66
N THR A 48 14.80 -14.60 26.05
CA THR A 48 15.34 -14.37 27.39
C THR A 48 16.21 -13.13 27.38
N PHE A 49 15.79 -12.07 28.06
CA PHE A 49 16.61 -10.88 28.32
C PHE A 49 17.54 -11.16 29.51
N LEU A 50 18.85 -11.13 29.29
CA LEU A 50 19.85 -11.19 30.37
C LEU A 50 20.26 -9.76 30.75
N TYR A 51 19.86 -9.31 31.95
CA TYR A 51 20.44 -8.15 32.61
C TYR A 51 21.56 -8.58 33.56
N PRO A 52 22.69 -7.85 33.62
CA PRO A 52 23.74 -8.14 34.60
C PRO A 52 23.41 -7.45 35.93
N SER A 53 23.73 -8.10 37.07
CA SER A 53 24.55 -7.47 38.11
C SER A 53 24.73 -8.33 39.39
N SER A 54 25.97 -8.25 39.88
CA SER A 54 26.42 -8.21 41.29
C SER A 54 26.19 -9.38 42.24
N SER A 55 27.31 -9.97 42.63
CA SER A 55 27.58 -10.68 43.89
C SER A 55 27.11 -9.91 45.13
N GLY A 56 26.36 -10.59 46.02
CA GLY A 56 26.02 -10.08 47.35
C GLY A 56 25.33 -11.16 48.18
N LYS A 57 25.79 -11.33 49.43
CA LYS A 57 25.49 -12.45 50.34
C LYS A 57 24.03 -12.50 50.82
N MET A 58 23.62 -13.72 51.17
CA MET A 58 22.36 -14.12 51.77
C MET A 58 22.24 -13.65 53.23
N SER A 59 21.10 -13.04 53.57
CA SER A 59 20.56 -12.98 54.93
C SER A 59 19.03 -12.97 54.85
N GLU A 60 18.42 -13.90 55.57
CA GLU A 60 16.98 -14.10 55.72
C GLU A 60 16.32 -12.90 56.41
N GLU A 61 15.16 -12.44 55.94
CA GLU A 61 14.02 -12.07 56.79
C GLU A 61 12.76 -11.67 55.98
N ASN A 62 11.64 -12.25 56.41
CA ASN A 62 10.26 -11.76 56.35
C ASN A 62 9.57 -11.56 54.98
N ASN A 63 8.77 -12.57 54.62
CA ASN A 63 7.79 -12.56 53.53
C ASN A 63 6.65 -11.54 53.78
N GLU A 64 6.77 -10.34 53.22
CA GLU A 64 5.61 -9.54 52.82
C GLU A 64 5.38 -9.68 51.31
N VAL A 65 4.34 -10.42 50.93
CA VAL A 65 3.96 -10.63 49.53
C VAL A 65 3.30 -9.36 49.01
N SER A 66 4.03 -8.57 48.22
CA SER A 66 3.43 -7.49 47.42
C SER A 66 2.41 -8.09 46.43
N PRO A 67 1.25 -7.46 46.19
CA PRO A 67 0.30 -7.98 45.22
C PRO A 67 0.92 -7.80 43.83
N GLN A 68 1.44 -8.89 43.26
CA GLN A 68 1.76 -8.93 41.84
C GLN A 68 0.50 -8.54 41.07
N MET A 69 0.49 -7.36 40.45
CA MET A 69 -0.52 -6.99 39.45
C MET A 69 -0.42 -7.99 38.31
N ARG A 70 -1.20 -9.08 38.40
CA ARG A 70 -1.44 -9.97 37.27
C ARG A 70 -2.15 -9.13 36.21
N ALA A 71 -1.58 -9.08 35.01
CA ALA A 71 -2.26 -8.54 33.85
C ALA A 71 -3.70 -9.09 33.83
N PRO A 72 -4.73 -8.24 33.67
CA PRO A 72 -6.10 -8.69 33.74
C PRO A 72 -6.34 -9.75 32.67
N ARG A 73 -6.89 -10.91 33.07
CA ARG A 73 -7.28 -11.95 32.11
C ARG A 73 -8.44 -11.39 31.28
N LEU A 74 -8.24 -11.31 29.97
CA LEU A 74 -9.29 -10.96 29.03
C LEU A 74 -10.46 -11.93 29.24
N ASN A 75 -11.56 -11.45 29.80
CA ASN A 75 -12.77 -12.26 29.94
C ASN A 75 -13.50 -12.34 28.59
N GLU A 76 -14.35 -13.34 28.40
CA GLU A 76 -15.11 -13.54 27.16
C GLU A 76 -15.94 -12.32 26.76
N ARG A 77 -16.28 -11.45 27.73
CA ARG A 77 -16.97 -10.18 27.50
C ARG A 77 -16.09 -9.13 26.83
N ILE A 78 -14.80 -9.05 27.20
CA ILE A 78 -13.80 -8.20 26.53
C ILE A 78 -13.47 -8.78 25.14
N LEU A 79 -13.31 -10.10 25.04
CA LEU A 79 -13.09 -10.77 23.75
C LEU A 79 -14.27 -10.63 22.79
N SER A 80 -15.51 -10.69 23.27
CA SER A 80 -16.73 -10.44 22.46
C SER A 80 -16.96 -8.96 22.15
N SER A 81 -16.46 -8.04 22.98
CA SER A 81 -16.44 -6.60 22.63
C SER A 81 -15.40 -6.28 21.54
N LEU A 82 -14.28 -7.00 21.52
CA LEU A 82 -13.32 -7.00 20.40
C LEU A 82 -13.89 -7.72 19.17
N SER A 83 -14.76 -8.71 19.36
CA SER A 83 -15.42 -9.45 18.26
C SER A 83 -16.60 -8.72 17.62
N ARG A 84 -17.00 -7.53 18.08
CA ARG A 84 -18.04 -6.71 17.41
C ARG A 84 -17.56 -5.97 16.15
N ARG A 85 -16.32 -6.23 15.71
CA ARG A 85 -15.91 -6.09 14.31
C ARG A 85 -15.22 -7.37 13.86
N SER A 86 -15.97 -8.47 13.77
CA SER A 86 -15.46 -9.77 13.28
C SER A 86 -15.50 -9.91 11.76
N VAL A 87 -15.83 -8.85 11.03
CA VAL A 87 -15.79 -8.83 9.56
C VAL A 87 -14.64 -7.90 9.18
N ALA A 88 -13.74 -8.37 8.32
CA ALA A 88 -12.70 -7.53 7.74
C ALA A 88 -13.37 -6.30 7.12
N ALA A 89 -12.84 -5.11 7.38
CA ALA A 89 -13.44 -3.87 6.87
C ALA A 89 -13.44 -3.90 5.33
N HIS A 90 -14.60 -3.63 4.74
CA HIS A 90 -14.78 -3.56 3.30
C HIS A 90 -14.19 -2.23 2.80
N PRO A 91 -13.12 -2.23 1.97
CA PRO A 91 -12.38 -1.03 1.63
C PRO A 91 -13.20 0.01 0.86
N TRP A 92 -14.26 -0.41 0.16
CA TRP A 92 -15.17 0.52 -0.53
C TRP A 92 -16.23 1.16 0.38
N HIS A 93 -16.73 0.44 1.39
CA HIS A 93 -17.89 0.89 2.16
C HIS A 93 -17.52 1.37 3.57
N ASP A 94 -16.61 0.66 4.22
CA ASP A 94 -16.24 0.92 5.62
C ASP A 94 -15.16 1.99 5.74
N LEU A 95 -14.31 2.17 4.72
CA LEU A 95 -13.34 3.26 4.69
C LEU A 95 -14.06 4.60 4.44
N GLU A 96 -13.75 5.60 5.23
CA GLU A 96 -14.25 6.95 5.02
C GLU A 96 -13.56 7.59 3.81
N ILE A 97 -14.31 8.43 3.08
CA ILE A 97 -13.76 9.20 1.96
C ILE A 97 -12.70 10.23 2.40
N GLY A 98 -12.68 10.61 3.68
CA GLY A 98 -11.71 11.54 4.26
C GLY A 98 -12.31 12.94 4.48
N PRO A 99 -11.83 13.67 5.50
CA PRO A 99 -12.43 14.94 5.94
C PRO A 99 -12.20 16.13 4.99
N GLY A 100 -11.31 15.98 4.00
CA GLY A 100 -11.04 17.01 2.99
C GLY A 100 -11.79 16.81 1.68
N ALA A 101 -12.66 15.80 1.60
CA ALA A 101 -13.42 15.50 0.39
C ALA A 101 -14.37 16.67 0.03
N PRO A 102 -14.61 16.92 -1.27
CA PRO A 102 -14.12 16.19 -2.44
C PRO A 102 -12.68 16.55 -2.90
N GLN A 103 -12.07 17.63 -2.40
CA GLN A 103 -10.75 18.08 -2.88
C GLN A 103 -9.59 17.16 -2.44
N ILE A 104 -9.62 16.67 -1.20
CA ILE A 104 -8.63 15.76 -0.64
C ILE A 104 -9.35 14.53 -0.12
N ILE A 105 -9.11 13.40 -0.78
CA ILE A 105 -9.82 12.15 -0.58
C ILE A 105 -8.87 11.06 -0.10
N ASN A 106 -9.40 10.05 0.56
CA ASN A 106 -8.73 8.77 0.70
C ASN A 106 -8.85 8.00 -0.62
N VAL A 107 -7.80 7.29 -0.99
CA VAL A 107 -7.75 6.44 -2.18
C VAL A 107 -7.19 5.08 -1.77
N VAL A 108 -7.90 4.01 -2.11
CA VAL A 108 -7.41 2.64 -1.96
C VAL A 108 -6.66 2.26 -3.22
N ILE A 109 -5.39 1.89 -3.09
CA ILE A 109 -4.54 1.50 -4.23
C ILE A 109 -4.79 0.04 -4.57
N GLU A 110 -5.08 -0.23 -5.83
CA GLU A 110 -5.21 -1.57 -6.38
C GLU A 110 -3.96 -1.97 -7.14
N ILE A 111 -3.45 -1.08 -8.01
CA ILE A 111 -2.36 -1.40 -8.92
C ILE A 111 -1.17 -0.49 -8.61
N PRO A 112 -0.04 -1.06 -8.17
CA PRO A 112 1.16 -0.28 -7.90
C PRO A 112 1.74 0.29 -9.19
N LYS A 113 2.35 1.47 -9.09
CA LYS A 113 3.21 2.04 -10.14
C LYS A 113 4.23 1.00 -10.63
N GLY A 114 4.34 0.85 -11.95
CA GLY A 114 5.24 -0.10 -12.61
C GLY A 114 4.73 -1.53 -12.70
N SER A 115 3.53 -1.84 -12.18
CA SER A 115 2.94 -3.17 -12.26
C SER A 115 2.30 -3.45 -13.62
N LYS A 116 2.37 -4.70 -14.07
CA LYS A 116 1.55 -5.28 -15.16
C LYS A 116 0.34 -6.06 -14.66
N VAL A 117 0.29 -6.34 -13.36
CA VAL A 117 -0.80 -7.10 -12.77
C VAL A 117 -1.95 -6.13 -12.55
N LYS A 118 -3.06 -6.35 -13.26
CA LYS A 118 -4.32 -5.67 -12.99
C LYS A 118 -4.97 -6.37 -11.80
N TYR A 119 -4.80 -5.77 -10.64
CA TYR A 119 -5.59 -6.07 -9.47
C TYR A 119 -6.92 -5.33 -9.55
N GLU A 120 -7.92 -5.86 -8.86
CA GLU A 120 -9.22 -5.21 -8.71
C GLU A 120 -9.87 -5.60 -7.39
N LEU A 121 -10.72 -4.73 -6.88
CA LEU A 121 -11.59 -5.00 -5.77
C LEU A 121 -12.65 -6.04 -6.15
N ASP A 122 -12.70 -7.15 -5.43
CA ASP A 122 -13.87 -8.01 -5.42
C ASP A 122 -14.96 -7.40 -4.53
N LYS A 123 -15.90 -6.65 -5.14
CA LYS A 123 -16.98 -5.91 -4.46
C LYS A 123 -17.83 -6.74 -3.49
N LYS A 124 -17.86 -8.06 -3.66
CA LYS A 124 -18.61 -8.97 -2.79
C LYS A 124 -17.86 -9.27 -1.49
N THR A 125 -16.54 -9.49 -1.57
CA THR A 125 -15.73 -9.93 -0.42
C THR A 125 -14.95 -8.78 0.21
N GLY A 126 -14.75 -7.68 -0.51
CA GLY A 126 -13.89 -6.58 -0.09
C GLY A 126 -12.39 -6.87 -0.24
N LEU A 127 -12.03 -7.99 -0.88
CA LEU A 127 -10.64 -8.39 -1.06
C LEU A 127 -10.10 -7.93 -2.41
N ILE A 128 -8.80 -7.67 -2.47
CA ILE A 128 -8.10 -7.43 -3.73
C ILE A 128 -7.85 -8.78 -4.41
N LYS A 129 -8.36 -8.94 -5.63
CA LYS A 129 -8.11 -10.10 -6.50
C LYS A 129 -7.25 -9.69 -7.70
N VAL A 130 -6.58 -10.68 -8.28
CA VAL A 130 -5.94 -10.51 -9.59
C VAL A 130 -7.03 -10.70 -10.65
N ASP A 131 -7.28 -9.67 -11.46
CA ASP A 131 -8.13 -9.79 -12.64
C ASP A 131 -7.35 -10.50 -13.76
N ARG A 132 -6.24 -9.86 -14.18
CA ARG A 132 -5.38 -10.37 -15.26
C ARG A 132 -4.00 -9.74 -15.24
N ILE A 133 -3.11 -10.30 -16.05
CA ILE A 133 -1.87 -9.63 -16.46
C ILE A 133 -2.17 -8.83 -17.73
N LEU A 134 -1.70 -7.60 -17.84
CA LEU A 134 -1.86 -6.81 -19.07
C LEU A 134 -1.22 -7.55 -20.26
N TYR A 135 -1.92 -7.60 -21.40
CA TYR A 135 -1.47 -8.31 -22.60
C TYR A 135 -0.42 -7.51 -23.38
N SER A 136 -0.40 -6.20 -23.16
CA SER A 136 0.54 -5.25 -23.74
C SER A 136 1.86 -5.23 -22.94
N SER A 137 2.90 -4.64 -23.56
CA SER A 137 4.20 -4.50 -22.89
C SER A 137 4.22 -3.38 -21.84
N VAL A 138 3.18 -2.54 -21.79
CA VAL A 138 3.09 -1.38 -20.89
C VAL A 138 2.87 -1.78 -19.43
N VAL A 139 3.17 -0.84 -18.54
CA VAL A 139 2.98 -0.93 -17.09
C VAL A 139 2.24 0.32 -16.63
N TYR A 140 1.50 0.23 -15.53
CA TYR A 140 0.83 1.40 -14.94
C TYR A 140 1.88 2.47 -14.59
N PRO A 141 1.80 3.69 -15.17
CA PRO A 141 2.84 4.71 -14.97
C PRO A 141 2.81 5.32 -13.56
N HIS A 142 1.68 5.20 -12.87
CA HIS A 142 1.40 5.75 -11.55
C HIS A 142 0.53 4.76 -10.75
N ASN A 143 0.37 4.99 -9.44
CA ASN A 143 -0.48 4.12 -8.63
C ASN A 143 -1.94 4.32 -9.05
N TYR A 144 -2.69 3.23 -9.15
CA TYR A 144 -4.07 3.24 -9.58
C TYR A 144 -4.96 2.60 -8.52
N GLY A 145 -6.15 3.12 -8.36
CA GLY A 145 -7.17 2.49 -7.54
C GLY A 145 -8.44 3.32 -7.54
N PHE A 146 -9.16 3.30 -6.42
CA PHE A 146 -10.52 3.86 -6.36
C PHE A 146 -10.75 4.70 -5.11
N ILE A 147 -11.80 5.52 -5.19
CA ILE A 147 -12.27 6.37 -4.09
C ILE A 147 -13.34 5.60 -3.29
N PRO A 148 -13.16 5.38 -1.97
CA PRO A 148 -14.18 4.73 -1.16
C PRO A 148 -15.44 5.62 -1.05
N ARG A 149 -16.61 4.99 -0.88
CA ARG A 149 -17.92 5.66 -0.80
C ARG A 149 -18.26 6.56 -1.99
N THR A 150 -17.89 6.12 -3.19
CA THR A 150 -18.26 6.71 -4.46
C THR A 150 -18.89 5.64 -5.36
N LEU A 151 -19.65 6.06 -6.36
CA LEU A 151 -20.31 5.19 -7.33
C LEU A 151 -20.39 5.88 -8.69
N CYS A 152 -20.06 5.14 -9.75
CA CYS A 152 -20.19 5.56 -11.14
C CYS A 152 -21.37 4.83 -11.81
N GLU A 153 -21.70 5.25 -13.04
CA GLU A 153 -22.85 4.72 -13.80
C GLU A 153 -22.68 3.23 -14.18
N ASP A 154 -21.44 2.74 -14.19
CA ASP A 154 -21.06 1.33 -14.40
C ASP A 154 -21.19 0.47 -13.12
N ASN A 155 -21.61 1.06 -12.00
CA ASN A 155 -21.68 0.45 -10.66
C ASN A 155 -20.32 0.08 -10.05
N ASP A 156 -19.25 0.73 -10.47
CA ASP A 156 -17.94 0.69 -9.83
C ASP A 156 -17.66 1.98 -9.04
N PRO A 157 -16.76 1.95 -8.04
CA PRO A 157 -16.28 3.16 -7.40
C PRO A 157 -15.51 4.03 -8.41
N MET A 158 -15.47 5.34 -8.15
CA MET A 158 -14.73 6.28 -9.00
C MET A 158 -13.24 5.93 -9.04
N ASP A 159 -12.71 5.79 -10.25
CA ASP A 159 -11.32 5.48 -10.52
C ASP A 159 -10.41 6.69 -10.33
N VAL A 160 -9.18 6.44 -9.86
CA VAL A 160 -8.18 7.47 -9.65
C VAL A 160 -6.76 6.99 -9.93
N LEU A 161 -6.02 7.81 -10.66
CA LEU A 161 -4.59 7.67 -10.88
C LEU A 161 -3.81 8.65 -9.98
N VAL A 162 -3.03 8.12 -9.04
CA VAL A 162 -2.28 8.89 -8.04
C VAL A 162 -0.80 8.99 -8.41
N LEU A 163 -0.38 10.21 -8.71
CA LEU A 163 1.02 10.56 -8.92
C LEU A 163 1.74 10.73 -7.58
N MET A 164 2.86 10.00 -7.44
CA MET A 164 3.79 10.07 -6.32
C MET A 164 5.13 9.42 -6.68
N GLN A 165 6.12 9.56 -5.80
CA GLN A 165 7.47 9.01 -5.99
C GLN A 165 7.46 7.47 -6.06
N GLU A 166 6.87 6.83 -5.05
CA GLU A 166 7.00 5.39 -4.81
C GLU A 166 5.75 4.56 -5.18
N PRO A 167 5.92 3.29 -5.56
CA PRO A 167 4.79 2.36 -5.69
C PRO A 167 4.19 2.03 -4.31
N VAL A 168 2.88 1.84 -4.28
CA VAL A 168 2.14 1.49 -3.06
C VAL A 168 1.59 0.08 -3.17
N VAL A 169 1.66 -0.68 -2.08
CA VAL A 169 1.19 -2.07 -2.01
C VAL A 169 -0.34 -2.13 -2.23
N PRO A 170 -0.86 -3.12 -3.00
CA PRO A 170 -2.30 -3.27 -3.21
C PRO A 170 -3.07 -3.41 -1.89
N GLY A 171 -4.23 -2.76 -1.80
CA GLY A 171 -5.10 -2.72 -0.62
C GLY A 171 -4.70 -1.68 0.44
N CYS A 172 -3.52 -1.04 0.32
CA CYS A 172 -3.20 0.12 1.13
C CYS A 172 -3.99 1.34 0.65
N PHE A 173 -4.27 2.28 1.56
CA PHE A 173 -4.88 3.56 1.21
C PHE A 173 -3.98 4.73 1.59
N LEU A 174 -4.16 5.85 0.91
CA LEU A 174 -3.44 7.10 1.13
C LEU A 174 -4.37 8.30 0.94
N ARG A 175 -3.91 9.50 1.35
CA ARG A 175 -4.61 10.75 1.04
C ARG A 175 -4.12 11.30 -0.29
N ALA A 176 -5.05 11.65 -1.18
CA ALA A 176 -4.75 12.22 -2.48
C ALA A 176 -5.54 13.50 -2.71
N ARG A 177 -4.90 14.49 -3.33
CA ARG A 177 -5.56 15.71 -3.81
C ARG A 177 -5.95 15.52 -5.27
N ALA A 178 -7.23 15.71 -5.59
CA ALA A 178 -7.69 15.73 -6.97
C ALA A 178 -7.14 16.99 -7.66
N ILE A 179 -6.47 16.82 -8.80
CA ILE A 179 -5.86 17.92 -9.57
C ILE A 179 -6.41 18.01 -10.99
N GLY A 180 -7.09 16.98 -11.50
CA GLY A 180 -7.75 17.02 -12.79
C GLY A 180 -8.61 15.79 -13.05
N LEU A 181 -9.37 15.86 -14.14
CA LEU A 181 -10.20 14.77 -14.64
C LEU A 181 -9.67 14.38 -16.03
N MET A 182 -9.57 13.09 -16.29
CA MET A 182 -9.21 12.52 -17.58
C MET A 182 -10.46 11.88 -18.17
N PRO A 183 -11.18 12.55 -19.07
CA PRO A 183 -12.30 11.94 -19.74
C PRO A 183 -11.80 10.84 -20.67
N MET A 184 -12.42 9.67 -20.58
CA MET A 184 -12.03 8.50 -21.33
C MET A 184 -13.27 7.77 -21.84
N ILE A 185 -13.19 7.29 -23.08
CA ILE A 185 -14.20 6.47 -23.71
C ILE A 185 -13.59 5.09 -23.92
N ASP A 186 -14.12 4.07 -23.24
CA ASP A 186 -13.74 2.67 -23.39
C ASP A 186 -14.87 1.92 -24.10
N GLN A 187 -14.62 1.46 -25.33
CA GLN A 187 -15.62 0.74 -26.14
C GLN A 187 -16.96 1.47 -26.32
N GLY A 188 -16.95 2.81 -26.28
CA GLY A 188 -18.14 3.65 -26.43
C GLY A 188 -18.84 4.02 -25.11
N GLU A 189 -18.35 3.50 -23.98
CA GLU A 189 -18.84 3.85 -22.64
C GLU A 189 -17.91 4.87 -21.97
N LYS A 190 -18.49 5.76 -21.18
CA LYS A 190 -17.77 6.81 -20.47
C LYS A 190 -17.12 6.22 -19.21
N ASP A 191 -15.80 6.33 -19.10
CA ASP A 191 -15.00 5.79 -18.00
C ASP A 191 -13.99 6.84 -17.51
N ASP A 192 -14.53 7.98 -17.07
CA ASP A 192 -13.71 9.11 -16.61
C ASP A 192 -12.83 8.72 -15.41
N LYS A 193 -11.59 9.21 -15.38
CA LYS A 193 -10.64 8.92 -14.30
C LYS A 193 -10.16 10.18 -13.62
N ILE A 194 -10.13 10.17 -12.30
CA ILE A 194 -9.55 11.27 -11.52
C ILE A 194 -8.02 11.20 -11.62
N ILE A 195 -7.38 12.33 -11.89
CA ILE A 195 -5.94 12.49 -11.75
C ILE A 195 -5.67 13.20 -10.43
N ALA A 196 -4.87 12.57 -9.58
CA ALA A 196 -4.58 13.05 -8.25
C ALA A 196 -3.07 12.98 -7.93
N VAL A 197 -2.66 13.70 -6.90
CA VAL A 197 -1.31 13.60 -6.30
C VAL A 197 -1.41 13.17 -4.85
N CYS A 198 -0.43 12.42 -4.36
CA CYS A 198 -0.37 12.10 -2.93
C CYS A 198 -0.23 13.39 -2.10
N ALA A 199 -1.18 13.62 -1.19
CA ALA A 199 -1.24 14.85 -0.39
C ALA A 199 -0.10 14.94 0.65
N ASP A 200 0.52 13.80 0.95
CA ASP A 200 1.58 13.65 1.95
C ASP A 200 2.98 13.47 1.34
N ASP A 201 3.08 13.35 0.01
CA ASP A 201 4.36 13.24 -0.69
C ASP A 201 5.01 14.63 -0.83
N PRO A 202 6.19 14.90 -0.23
CA PRO A 202 6.84 16.21 -0.29
C PRO A 202 7.14 16.68 -1.72
N GLU A 203 7.39 15.75 -2.64
CA GLU A 203 7.69 16.06 -4.04
C GLU A 203 6.44 16.46 -4.82
N TYR A 204 5.26 15.94 -4.46
CA TYR A 204 4.03 16.11 -5.26
C TYR A 204 2.95 16.96 -4.59
N ARG A 205 2.95 17.12 -3.27
CA ARG A 205 1.88 17.79 -2.52
C ARG A 205 1.60 19.25 -2.92
N HIS A 206 2.54 19.88 -3.62
CA HIS A 206 2.45 21.27 -4.07
C HIS A 206 1.62 21.43 -5.34
N TYR A 207 1.35 20.36 -6.09
CA TYR A 207 0.48 20.40 -7.26
C TYR A 207 -0.99 20.55 -6.82
N THR A 208 -1.68 21.52 -7.40
CA THR A 208 -3.09 21.83 -7.13
C THR A 208 -3.96 21.75 -8.37
N ASP A 209 -3.38 21.76 -9.57
CA ASP A 209 -4.11 21.66 -10.83
C ASP A 209 -3.31 20.90 -11.88
N ILE A 210 -4.00 20.20 -12.77
CA ILE A 210 -3.41 19.36 -13.83
C ILE A 210 -2.48 20.14 -14.75
N SER A 211 -2.77 21.43 -14.97
CA SER A 211 -1.96 22.33 -15.80
C SER A 211 -0.55 22.58 -15.25
N GLN A 212 -0.31 22.28 -13.97
CA GLN A 212 1.00 22.43 -13.33
C GLN A 212 1.93 21.24 -13.58
N LEU A 213 1.40 20.11 -14.09
CA LEU A 213 2.23 18.98 -14.47
C LEU A 213 2.98 19.28 -15.78
N ALA A 214 4.18 18.68 -15.91
CA ALA A 214 4.93 18.76 -17.15
C ALA A 214 4.08 18.21 -18.33
N PRO A 215 4.00 18.89 -19.48
CA PRO A 215 3.18 18.44 -20.62
C PRO A 215 3.50 17.01 -21.08
N HIS A 216 4.77 16.60 -20.98
CA HIS A 216 5.19 15.24 -21.30
C HIS A 216 4.55 14.19 -20.38
N ARG A 217 4.36 14.51 -19.09
CA ARG A 217 3.68 13.64 -18.11
C ARG A 217 2.25 13.32 -18.53
N LEU A 218 1.51 14.33 -19.01
CA LEU A 218 0.14 14.14 -19.50
C LEU A 218 0.12 13.29 -20.77
N THR A 219 1.13 13.45 -21.63
CA THR A 219 1.29 12.63 -22.85
C THR A 219 1.54 11.16 -22.50
N GLU A 220 2.42 10.88 -21.53
CA GLU A 220 2.67 9.51 -21.05
C GLU A 220 1.40 8.85 -20.51
N ILE A 221 0.64 9.56 -19.67
CA ILE A 221 -0.62 9.07 -19.10
C ILE A 221 -1.63 8.78 -20.21
N ARG A 222 -1.83 9.73 -21.14
CA ARG A 222 -2.73 9.57 -22.29
C ARG A 222 -2.37 8.32 -23.09
N ARG A 223 -1.10 8.17 -23.47
CA ARG A 223 -0.63 7.03 -24.28
C ARG A 223 -0.81 5.70 -23.57
N PHE A 224 -0.58 5.64 -22.25
CA PHE A 224 -0.82 4.43 -21.49
C PHE A 224 -2.28 3.94 -21.62
N PHE A 225 -3.27 4.81 -21.40
CA PHE A 225 -4.69 4.43 -21.48
C PHE A 225 -5.17 4.15 -22.91
N GLU A 226 -4.61 4.80 -23.91
CA GLU A 226 -4.88 4.46 -25.31
C GLU A 226 -4.30 3.09 -25.70
N ASP A 227 -3.17 2.68 -25.11
CA ASP A 227 -2.42 1.49 -25.54
C ASP A 227 -2.69 0.22 -24.73
N TYR A 228 -3.04 0.32 -23.44
CA TYR A 228 -3.00 -0.84 -22.53
C TYR A 228 -3.91 -2.00 -22.94
N LYS A 229 -5.04 -1.72 -23.61
CA LYS A 229 -6.01 -2.70 -24.11
C LYS A 229 -5.89 -3.02 -25.62
N LYS A 230 -4.92 -2.45 -26.35
CA LYS A 230 -4.80 -2.68 -27.81
C LYS A 230 -4.59 -4.14 -28.18
N ASN A 231 -3.79 -4.88 -27.41
CA ASN A 231 -3.56 -6.31 -27.63
C ASN A 231 -4.80 -7.18 -27.29
N GLU A 232 -5.85 -6.58 -26.74
CA GLU A 232 -7.16 -7.21 -26.53
C GLU A 232 -8.14 -6.89 -27.69
N ASN A 233 -7.67 -6.22 -28.76
CA ASN A 233 -8.48 -5.69 -29.87
C ASN A 233 -9.59 -4.74 -29.42
N LYS A 234 -9.32 -3.94 -28.38
CA LYS A 234 -10.21 -2.90 -27.89
C LYS A 234 -9.66 -1.53 -28.22
N GLU A 235 -10.56 -0.59 -28.46
CA GLU A 235 -10.24 0.82 -28.69
C GLU A 235 -10.63 1.64 -27.46
N VAL A 236 -9.68 2.48 -27.03
CA VAL A 236 -9.84 3.43 -25.94
C VAL A 236 -9.42 4.80 -26.47
N ALA A 237 -10.25 5.81 -26.23
CA ALA A 237 -9.95 7.20 -26.54
C ALA A 237 -9.88 8.01 -25.25
N VAL A 238 -8.89 8.89 -25.16
CA VAL A 238 -8.75 9.83 -24.05
C VAL A 238 -8.93 11.22 -24.63
N ASP A 239 -9.79 12.04 -24.03
CA ASP A 239 -10.03 13.43 -24.44
C ASP A 239 -9.09 14.41 -23.72
N GLU A 240 -9.29 15.71 -23.88
CA GLU A 240 -8.49 16.71 -23.18
C GLU A 240 -8.65 16.61 -21.66
N PHE A 241 -7.52 16.71 -20.96
CA PHE A 241 -7.52 16.72 -19.50
C PHE A 241 -8.22 17.97 -18.99
N LEU A 242 -9.15 17.78 -18.05
CA LEU A 242 -9.97 18.84 -17.48
C LEU A 242 -9.39 19.28 -16.12
N PRO A 243 -9.60 20.54 -15.71
CA PRO A 243 -8.99 21.12 -14.52
C PRO A 243 -9.51 20.51 -13.22
N SER A 244 -8.83 20.84 -12.13
CA SER A 244 -9.13 20.38 -10.77
C SER A 244 -10.60 20.58 -10.34
N GLY A 245 -11.21 21.70 -10.73
CA GLY A 245 -12.62 21.98 -10.44
C GLY A 245 -13.57 20.92 -11.01
N THR A 246 -13.35 20.49 -12.24
CA THR A 246 -14.17 19.45 -12.88
C THR A 246 -14.00 18.09 -12.19
N ALA A 247 -12.79 17.79 -11.72
CA ALA A 247 -12.53 16.58 -10.93
C ALA A 247 -13.29 16.58 -9.61
N VAL A 248 -13.28 17.71 -8.92
CA VAL A 248 -14.04 17.94 -7.68
C VAL A 248 -15.53 17.72 -7.89
N ASP A 249 -16.09 18.30 -8.95
CA ASP A 249 -17.52 18.16 -9.28
C ASP A 249 -17.88 16.71 -9.59
N ALA A 250 -17.03 16.00 -10.34
CA ALA A 250 -17.21 14.59 -10.66
C ALA A 250 -17.17 13.68 -9.41
N ILE A 251 -16.24 13.96 -8.48
CA ILE A 251 -16.17 13.23 -7.20
C ILE A 251 -17.44 13.48 -6.38
N GLN A 252 -17.89 14.73 -6.28
CA GLN A 252 -19.10 15.07 -5.54
C GLN A 252 -20.33 14.37 -6.12
N TYR A 253 -20.50 14.40 -7.44
CA TYR A 253 -21.59 13.67 -8.12
C TYR A 253 -21.55 12.17 -7.81
N SER A 254 -20.36 11.57 -7.83
CA SER A 254 -20.17 10.15 -7.51
C SER A 254 -20.45 9.82 -6.03
N MET A 255 -20.18 10.74 -5.11
CA MET A 255 -20.58 10.62 -3.70
C MET A 255 -22.10 10.65 -3.54
N ASP A 256 -22.78 11.52 -4.27
CA ASP A 256 -24.24 11.65 -4.23
C ASP A 256 -24.92 10.37 -4.75
N LEU A 257 -24.44 9.82 -5.87
CA LEU A 257 -24.89 8.53 -6.40
C LEU A 257 -24.70 7.39 -5.39
N TYR A 258 -23.55 7.35 -4.72
CA TYR A 258 -23.29 6.36 -3.69
C TYR A 258 -24.26 6.50 -2.50
N ALA A 259 -24.55 7.72 -2.07
CA ALA A 259 -25.50 7.97 -0.98
C ALA A 259 -26.91 7.48 -1.35
N GLU A 260 -27.37 7.75 -2.57
CA GLU A 260 -28.63 7.22 -3.08
C GLU A 260 -28.65 5.69 -3.12
N TYR A 261 -27.59 5.07 -3.62
CA TYR A 261 -27.43 3.62 -3.66
C TYR A 261 -27.55 2.98 -2.26
N ILE A 262 -26.90 3.56 -1.26
CA ILE A 262 -26.98 3.07 0.12
C ILE A 262 -28.39 3.25 0.69
N LEU A 263 -29.03 4.40 0.47
CA LEU A 263 -30.40 4.64 0.92
C LEU A 263 -31.40 3.65 0.30
N HIS A 264 -31.25 3.35 -0.99
CA HIS A 264 -32.08 2.35 -1.66
C HIS A 264 -31.84 0.93 -1.15
N THR A 265 -30.59 0.60 -0.82
CA THR A 265 -30.22 -0.71 -0.27
C THR A 265 -30.74 -0.90 1.16
N LEU A 266 -30.72 0.15 1.99
CA LEU A 266 -31.22 0.12 3.37
C LEU A 266 -32.76 0.11 3.48
N ARG A 267 -33.48 0.55 2.43
CA ARG A 267 -34.95 0.56 2.38
C ARG A 267 -35.57 -0.78 2.01
N LYS A 268 -34.78 -1.73 1.50
CA LYS A 268 -35.22 -3.09 1.13
C LYS A 268 -34.99 -4.04 2.30
#